data_AF-A0A923NNZ6-F1
#
_entry.id   AF-A0A923NNZ6-F1
#
_cell.length_a   1.000
_cell.length_b   1.000
_cell.length_c   1.000
_cell.angle_alpha   90.00
_cell.angle_beta   90.00
_cell.angle_gamma   90.00
#
_symmetry.space_group_name_H-M   'P 1'
#
loop_
_entity.id
_entity.type
_entity.pdbx_description
1 polymer ?
#
loop_
_entity_poly.entity_id
_entity_poly.type
_entity_poly.pdbx_seq_one_letter_code
_entity_poly.pdbx_strand_id
1 'polypeptide(L)'
;MKDRLYIASVSQNAPDLAKAYGIGLELDYYCMAANMDEPLFEKTREQVARELEAAGSPRLIFHAPFNELYPAAIDPQIQRIAYKRYEQAYHLAKGVYGIEKMVVHSGYVPRIYYKQWHHEKSQEWLDKEGYLK
;
A
#
# COMPACT_ATOMS: atom_id res chain seq x y z
N MET A 1 1.80 4.81 -22.01
CA MET A 1 1.81 5.51 -20.70
C MET A 1 0.62 5.10 -19.83
N LYS A 2 -0.60 5.03 -20.38
CA LYS A 2 -1.82 4.67 -19.65
C LYS A 2 -1.71 3.37 -18.84
N ASP A 3 -1.03 2.35 -19.36
CA ASP A 3 -0.83 1.05 -18.67
C ASP A 3 0.05 1.11 -17.41
N ARG A 4 0.67 2.26 -17.14
CA ARG A 4 1.49 2.51 -15.94
C ARG A 4 0.93 3.63 -15.06
N LEU A 5 -0.21 4.20 -15.45
CA LEU A 5 -0.87 5.25 -14.68
C LEU A 5 -1.97 4.63 -13.82
N TYR A 6 -1.98 5.01 -12.56
CA TYR A 6 -2.96 4.64 -11.56
C TYR A 6 -3.42 5.92 -10.84
N ILE A 7 -4.72 6.02 -10.57
CA ILE A 7 -5.27 7.10 -9.74
C ILE A 7 -5.55 6.57 -8.34
N ALA A 8 -5.18 7.35 -7.32
CA ALA A 8 -5.42 7.06 -5.91
C ALA A 8 -6.93 7.01 -5.60
N SER A 9 -7.40 5.91 -5.01
CA SER A 9 -8.82 5.68 -4.72
C SER A 9 -9.42 6.65 -3.71
N VAL A 10 -8.62 7.25 -2.82
CA VAL A 10 -9.08 8.35 -1.95
C VAL A 10 -9.36 9.66 -2.70
N SER A 11 -8.97 9.77 -3.97
CA SER A 11 -9.26 10.96 -4.78
C SER A 11 -10.73 11.02 -5.17
N GLN A 12 -11.27 12.24 -5.26
CA GLN A 12 -12.65 12.43 -5.71
C GLN A 12 -12.85 11.84 -7.11
N ASN A 13 -13.95 11.09 -7.29
CA ASN A 13 -14.35 10.45 -8.54
C ASN A 13 -13.29 9.49 -9.14
N ALA A 14 -12.39 8.94 -8.33
CA ALA A 14 -11.32 8.07 -8.81
C ALA A 14 -11.82 6.88 -9.67
N PRO A 15 -12.90 6.15 -9.32
CA PRO A 15 -13.42 5.07 -10.15
C PRO A 15 -13.88 5.54 -11.53
N ASP A 16 -14.65 6.62 -11.57
CA ASP A 16 -15.22 7.16 -12.81
C ASP A 16 -14.11 7.64 -13.74
N LEU A 17 -13.10 8.31 -13.19
CA LEU A 17 -11.93 8.77 -13.95
C LEU A 17 -11.08 7.58 -14.42
N ALA A 18 -10.86 6.57 -13.56
CA ALA A 18 -10.13 5.36 -13.94
C ALA A 18 -10.79 4.68 -15.15
N LYS A 19 -12.10 4.52 -15.10
CA LYS A 19 -12.92 3.96 -16.19
C LYS A 19 -12.92 4.84 -17.44
N ALA A 20 -13.19 6.14 -17.30
CA ALA A 20 -13.28 7.07 -18.43
C ALA A 20 -11.96 7.20 -19.20
N TYR A 21 -10.82 7.20 -18.50
CA TYR A 21 -9.50 7.36 -19.12
C TYR A 21 -8.79 6.04 -19.45
N GLY A 22 -9.32 4.91 -18.98
CA GLY A 22 -8.73 3.58 -19.14
C GLY A 22 -7.41 3.44 -18.37
N ILE A 23 -7.33 4.03 -17.17
CA ILE A 23 -6.16 3.96 -16.29
C ILE A 23 -6.44 3.04 -15.09
N GLY A 24 -5.40 2.66 -14.36
CA GLY A 24 -5.58 1.80 -13.18
C GLY A 24 -6.10 2.56 -11.97
N LEU A 25 -6.48 1.83 -10.93
CA LEU A 25 -6.83 2.35 -9.62
C LEU A 25 -5.79 1.86 -8.61
N GLU A 26 -5.27 2.79 -7.82
CA GLU A 26 -4.44 2.50 -6.67
C GLU A 26 -5.35 2.45 -5.43
N LEU A 27 -5.48 1.25 -4.86
CA LEU A 27 -6.31 1.01 -3.69
C LEU A 27 -5.56 1.44 -2.43
N ASP A 28 -5.88 2.62 -1.93
CA ASP A 28 -5.16 3.31 -0.85
C ASP A 28 -6.01 3.61 0.38
N TYR A 29 -7.23 3.06 0.47
CA TYR A 29 -8.03 3.09 1.70
C TYR A 29 -7.32 2.45 2.91
N TYR A 30 -6.39 1.52 2.68
CA TYR A 30 -5.58 0.88 3.71
C TYR A 30 -4.23 1.56 3.97
N CYS A 31 -3.99 2.76 3.42
CA CYS A 31 -2.78 3.55 3.71
C CYS A 31 -2.69 3.97 5.19
N MET A 32 -3.83 3.95 5.90
CA MET A 32 -3.91 4.01 7.35
C MET A 32 -4.06 2.59 7.92
N ALA A 33 -3.08 2.14 8.71
CA ALA A 33 -3.04 0.76 9.20
C ALA A 33 -4.29 0.37 9.99
N ALA A 34 -4.90 1.32 10.72
CA ALA A 34 -6.11 1.11 11.49
C ALA A 34 -7.31 0.64 10.65
N ASN A 35 -7.34 0.97 9.34
CA ASN A 35 -8.42 0.53 8.45
C ASN A 35 -8.35 -0.97 8.13
N MET A 36 -7.23 -1.66 8.46
CA MET A 36 -7.10 -3.11 8.37
C MET A 36 -7.59 -3.85 9.62
N ASP A 37 -7.91 -3.11 10.69
CA ASP A 37 -8.28 -3.64 12.00
C ASP A 37 -9.73 -3.24 12.37
N GLU A 38 -10.36 -4.00 13.26
CA GLU A 38 -11.67 -3.64 13.83
C GLU A 38 -11.58 -2.39 14.72
N PRO A 39 -12.62 -1.54 14.77
CA PRO A 39 -13.94 -1.68 14.12
C PRO A 39 -14.02 -1.08 12.71
N LEU A 40 -12.91 -0.60 12.14
CA LEU A 40 -12.90 0.16 10.88
C LEU A 40 -12.89 -0.75 9.65
N PHE A 41 -12.48 -2.01 9.82
CA PHE A 41 -12.24 -2.94 8.73
C PHE A 41 -13.47 -3.16 7.84
N GLU A 42 -14.62 -3.52 8.42
CA GLU A 42 -15.83 -3.81 7.64
C GLU A 42 -16.32 -2.58 6.87
N LYS A 43 -16.36 -1.40 7.52
CA LYS A 43 -16.72 -0.15 6.85
C LYS A 43 -15.78 0.17 5.68
N THR A 44 -14.47 -0.05 5.89
CA THR A 44 -13.47 0.17 4.84
C THR A 44 -13.69 -0.80 3.68
N ARG A 45 -13.89 -2.08 3.98
CA ARG A 45 -14.14 -3.13 2.98
C ARG A 45 -15.38 -2.83 2.14
N GLU A 46 -16.47 -2.40 2.76
CA GLU A 46 -17.68 -1.98 2.05
C GLU A 46 -17.44 -0.78 1.12
N GLN A 47 -16.64 0.20 1.56
CA GLN A 47 -16.25 1.32 0.70
C GLN A 47 -15.45 0.84 -0.50
N VAL A 48 -14.45 -0.01 -0.29
CA VAL A 48 -13.64 -0.59 -1.38
C VAL A 48 -14.52 -1.34 -2.38
N ALA A 49 -15.46 -2.15 -1.91
CA ALA A 49 -16.36 -2.90 -2.79
C ALA A 49 -17.17 -1.98 -3.72
N ARG A 50 -17.73 -0.89 -3.19
CA ARG A 50 -18.48 0.11 -3.98
C ARG A 50 -17.61 0.79 -5.04
N GLU A 51 -16.39 1.16 -4.67
CA GLU A 51 -15.44 1.85 -5.56
C GLU A 51 -14.99 0.92 -6.70
N LEU A 52 -14.73 -0.35 -6.40
CA LEU A 52 -14.35 -1.35 -7.39
C LEU A 52 -15.50 -1.68 -8.37
N GLU A 53 -16.73 -1.72 -7.86
CA GLU A 53 -17.94 -1.88 -8.70
C GLU A 53 -18.10 -0.70 -9.66
N ALA A 54 -18.00 0.54 -9.16
CA ALA A 54 -18.09 1.75 -9.97
C ALA A 54 -17.01 1.80 -11.07
N ALA A 55 -15.79 1.36 -10.74
CA ALA A 55 -14.66 1.35 -11.66
C ALA A 55 -14.78 0.32 -12.80
N GLY A 56 -15.65 -0.69 -12.67
CA GLY A 56 -15.94 -1.64 -13.75
C GLY A 56 -14.74 -2.50 -14.17
N SER A 57 -14.07 -3.13 -13.20
CA SER A 57 -12.88 -3.99 -13.38
C SER A 57 -11.59 -3.24 -13.76
N PRO A 58 -11.11 -2.31 -12.93
CA PRO A 58 -9.87 -1.60 -13.19
C PRO A 58 -8.65 -2.51 -13.02
N ARG A 59 -7.52 -2.11 -13.62
CA ARG A 59 -6.21 -2.64 -13.21
C ARG A 59 -5.89 -2.09 -11.83
N LEU A 60 -5.47 -2.96 -10.91
CA LEU A 60 -5.27 -2.59 -9.51
C LEU A 60 -3.81 -2.62 -9.09
N ILE A 61 -3.48 -1.74 -8.16
CA ILE A 61 -2.29 -1.82 -7.31
C ILE A 61 -2.73 -1.50 -5.88
N PHE A 62 -2.23 -2.25 -4.90
CA PHE A 62 -2.57 -2.03 -3.49
C PHE A 62 -1.56 -1.08 -2.87
N HIS A 63 -2.00 -0.10 -2.11
CA HIS A 63 -1.10 0.76 -1.37
C HIS A 63 -1.12 0.37 0.12
N ALA A 64 0.02 -0.15 0.60
CA ALA A 64 0.18 -0.55 1.99
C ALA A 64 0.15 0.66 2.94
N PRO A 65 -0.08 0.45 4.25
CA PRO A 65 0.07 1.53 5.22
C PRO A 65 1.48 2.09 5.24
N PHE A 66 1.64 3.38 5.50
CA PHE A 66 2.98 3.98 5.53
C PHE A 66 3.19 4.97 6.67
N ASN A 67 2.11 5.60 7.15
CA ASN A 67 2.19 6.48 8.31
C ASN A 67 2.75 5.71 9.51
N GLU A 68 3.80 6.24 10.11
CA GLU A 68 4.44 5.69 11.32
C GLU A 68 5.11 4.32 11.16
N LEU A 69 5.22 3.79 9.93
CA LEU A 69 5.90 2.54 9.64
C LEU A 69 7.29 2.80 9.04
N TYR A 70 8.30 2.21 9.68
CA TYR A 70 9.71 2.42 9.34
C TYR A 70 10.41 1.08 9.13
N PRO A 71 10.27 0.45 7.95
CA PRO A 71 10.92 -0.84 7.66
C PRO A 71 12.45 -0.78 7.75
N ALA A 72 13.03 0.37 7.44
CA ALA A 72 14.47 0.63 7.53
C ALA A 72 14.89 1.28 8.87
N ALA A 73 14.07 1.18 9.93
CA ALA A 73 14.40 1.75 11.25
C ALA A 73 15.70 1.17 11.84
N ILE A 74 16.38 1.94 12.69
CA ILE A 74 17.52 1.44 13.48
C ILE A 74 17.06 0.41 14.52
N ASP A 75 15.89 0.65 15.13
CA ASP A 75 15.32 -0.22 16.17
C ASP A 75 14.67 -1.47 15.55
N PRO A 76 15.15 -2.69 15.88
CA PRO A 76 14.59 -3.93 15.37
C PRO A 76 13.12 -4.19 15.75
N GLN A 77 12.62 -3.62 16.85
CA GLN A 77 11.20 -3.74 17.24
C GLN A 77 10.31 -2.95 16.29
N ILE A 78 10.75 -1.75 15.87
CA ILE A 78 10.03 -0.94 14.90
C ILE A 78 10.02 -1.63 13.53
N GLN A 79 11.15 -2.23 13.12
CA GLN A 79 11.19 -3.05 11.90
C GLN A 79 10.14 -4.17 11.97
N ARG A 80 10.10 -4.95 13.05
CA ARG A 80 9.12 -6.04 13.25
C ARG A 80 7.66 -5.57 13.18
N ILE A 81 7.36 -4.41 13.76
CA ILE A 81 6.01 -3.83 13.69
C ILE A 81 5.65 -3.48 12.24
N ALA A 82 6.57 -2.83 11.50
CA ALA A 82 6.36 -2.52 10.09
C ALA A 82 6.12 -3.78 9.26
N TYR A 83 6.95 -4.82 9.44
CA TYR A 83 6.79 -6.11 8.74
C TYR A 83 5.43 -6.75 8.98
N LYS A 84 4.97 -6.82 10.25
CA LYS A 84 3.65 -7.39 10.57
C LYS A 84 2.52 -6.65 9.85
N ARG A 85 2.61 -5.32 9.76
CA ARG A 85 1.60 -4.52 9.05
C ARG A 85 1.68 -4.70 7.54
N TYR A 86 2.86 -4.88 6.96
CA TYR A 86 3.00 -5.20 5.53
C TYR A 86 2.55 -6.61 5.18
N GLU A 87 2.77 -7.59 6.06
CA GLU A 87 2.25 -8.94 5.90
C GLU A 87 0.70 -8.95 5.94
N GLN A 88 0.11 -8.23 6.89
CA GLN A 88 -1.34 -8.02 6.94
C GLN A 88 -1.86 -7.37 5.65
N ALA A 89 -1.20 -6.32 5.16
CA ALA A 89 -1.55 -5.66 3.90
C ALA A 89 -1.41 -6.59 2.69
N TYR A 90 -0.36 -7.42 2.64
CA TYR A 90 -0.16 -8.43 1.59
C TYR A 90 -1.30 -9.45 1.58
N HIS A 91 -1.71 -9.94 2.74
CA HIS A 91 -2.85 -10.88 2.83
C HIS A 91 -4.16 -10.25 2.39
N LEU A 92 -4.40 -8.96 2.68
CA LEU A 92 -5.55 -8.25 2.14
C LEU A 92 -5.44 -8.08 0.62
N ALA A 93 -4.31 -7.60 0.12
CA ALA A 93 -4.08 -7.38 -1.30
C ALA A 93 -4.31 -8.67 -2.10
N LYS A 94 -3.59 -9.74 -1.75
CA LYS A 94 -3.62 -11.00 -2.49
C LYS A 94 -4.84 -11.86 -2.15
N GLY A 95 -5.11 -12.06 -0.86
CA GLY A 95 -6.11 -13.02 -0.38
C GLY A 95 -7.55 -12.50 -0.44
N VAL A 96 -7.77 -11.20 -0.22
CA VAL A 96 -9.12 -10.62 -0.23
C VAL A 96 -9.44 -9.97 -1.58
N TYR A 97 -8.48 -9.24 -2.16
CA TYR A 97 -8.72 -8.45 -3.36
C TYR A 97 -8.11 -9.04 -4.65
N GLY A 98 -7.30 -10.10 -4.57
CA GLY A 98 -6.65 -10.70 -5.75
C GLY A 98 -5.67 -9.75 -6.47
N ILE A 99 -5.11 -8.78 -5.76
CA ILE A 99 -4.18 -7.78 -6.30
C ILE A 99 -2.74 -8.27 -6.17
N GLU A 100 -2.06 -8.40 -7.30
CA GLU A 100 -0.69 -8.95 -7.40
C GLU A 100 0.43 -7.92 -7.16
N LYS A 101 0.10 -6.62 -7.13
CA LYS A 101 1.08 -5.55 -6.96
C LYS A 101 0.77 -4.75 -5.71
N MET A 102 1.78 -4.52 -4.89
CA MET A 102 1.67 -3.70 -3.68
C MET A 102 2.77 -2.63 -3.66
N VAL A 103 2.40 -1.39 -3.33
CA VAL A 103 3.31 -0.29 -3.04
C VAL A 103 3.55 -0.23 -1.54
N VAL A 104 4.81 -0.05 -1.17
CA VAL A 104 5.28 0.09 0.21
C VAL A 104 6.27 1.25 0.25
N HIS A 105 6.30 1.95 1.39
CA HIS A 105 7.24 3.06 1.61
C HIS A 105 8.40 2.58 2.47
N SER A 106 9.60 3.06 2.17
CA SER A 106 10.77 2.74 2.98
C SER A 106 10.80 3.45 4.34
N GLY A 107 9.92 4.44 4.55
CA GLY A 107 9.84 5.23 5.79
C GLY A 107 10.89 6.34 5.90
N TYR A 108 11.40 6.87 4.77
CA TYR A 108 12.42 7.92 4.80
C TYR A 108 11.89 9.21 5.43
N VAL A 109 12.55 9.68 6.49
CA VAL A 109 12.29 10.99 7.10
C VAL A 109 13.54 11.87 7.00
N PRO A 110 13.53 12.92 6.15
CA PRO A 110 14.72 13.71 5.85
C PRO A 110 15.40 14.37 7.05
N ARG A 111 14.64 14.68 8.11
CA ARG A 111 15.16 15.31 9.33
C ARG A 111 15.73 14.31 10.34
N ILE A 112 15.49 13.02 10.14
CA ILE A 112 15.92 11.94 11.05
C ILE A 112 17.08 11.15 10.43
N TYR A 113 17.00 10.83 9.14
CA TYR A 113 17.96 9.97 8.48
C TYR A 113 18.77 10.68 7.39
N TYR A 114 20.07 10.35 7.32
CA TYR A 114 20.89 10.65 6.15
C TYR A 114 20.41 9.81 4.96
N LYS A 115 20.35 10.43 3.77
CA LYS A 115 19.88 9.76 2.54
C LYS A 115 20.66 8.50 2.21
N GLN A 116 21.99 8.56 2.34
CA GLN A 116 22.90 7.45 2.04
C GLN A 116 22.60 6.26 2.95
N TRP A 117 22.51 6.51 4.25
CA TRP A 117 22.20 5.48 5.23
C TRP A 117 20.81 4.87 5.00
N HIS A 118 19.79 5.71 4.77
CA HIS A 118 18.43 5.22 4.51
C HIS A 118 18.34 4.37 3.24
N HIS A 119 19.08 4.76 2.20
CA HIS A 119 19.12 4.02 0.94
C HIS A 119 19.70 2.62 1.13
N GLU A 120 20.86 2.51 1.78
CA GLU A 120 21.50 1.23 2.11
C GLU A 120 20.56 0.34 2.93
N LYS A 121 19.94 0.88 3.98
CA LYS A 121 19.01 0.13 4.83
C LYS A 121 17.71 -0.27 4.13
N SER A 122 17.25 0.52 3.17
CA SER A 122 16.08 0.17 2.35
C SER A 122 16.39 -1.01 1.43
N GLN A 123 17.60 -1.08 0.87
CA GLN A 123 18.03 -2.22 0.05
C GLN A 123 18.19 -3.47 0.91
N GLU A 124 18.89 -3.37 2.04
CA GLU A 124 19.01 -4.48 2.99
C GLU A 124 17.64 -5.02 3.38
N TRP A 125 16.66 -4.14 3.66
CA TRP A 125 15.30 -4.52 3.99
C TRP A 125 14.60 -5.30 2.86
N LEU A 126 14.72 -4.84 1.61
CA LEU A 126 14.17 -5.52 0.43
C LEU A 126 14.82 -6.90 0.20
N ASP A 127 16.12 -7.01 0.47
CA ASP A 127 16.90 -8.22 0.22
C ASP A 127 16.76 -9.28 1.33
N LYS A 128 16.50 -8.84 2.57
CA LYS A 128 16.49 -9.69 3.77
C LYS A 128 15.32 -10.67 3.81
N GLU A 129 14.22 -10.36 3.12
CA GLU A 129 13.00 -11.16 3.19
C GLU A 129 12.56 -11.62 1.79
N GLY A 130 12.22 -12.91 1.67
CA GLY A 130 11.88 -13.60 0.43
C GLY A 130 10.58 -13.17 -0.27
N TYR A 131 10.09 -11.95 -0.04
CA TYR A 131 8.90 -11.39 -0.69
C TYR A 131 9.12 -11.01 -2.17
N LEU A 132 10.37 -11.07 -2.65
CA LEU A 132 10.76 -10.86 -4.06
C LEU A 132 11.11 -12.17 -4.80
N LYS A 133 10.73 -13.34 -4.27
CA LYS A 133 10.82 -14.63 -4.99
C LYS A 133 9.44 -15.22 -5.26
#